data_AF-A0A316M6A9-F1
#
_entry.id   AF-A0A316M6A9-F1
#
_cell.length_a   1.000
_cell.length_b   1.000
_cell.length_c   1.000
_cell.angle_alpha   90.00
_cell.angle_beta   90.00
_cell.angle_gamma   90.00
#
_symmetry.space_group_name_H-M   'P 1'
#
loop_
_entity.id
_entity.type
_entity.pdbx_description
1 polymer ?
#
loop_
_entity_poly.entity_id
_entity_poly.type
_entity_poly.pdbx_seq_one_letter_code
_entity_poly.pdbx_strand_id
1 'polypeptide(L)' 'MSDKKIRLRLSTPSEIRKTLARITNMIANNEIDTKKANTIIYSCNAILNSIRTDELEKQVQELEDMVNDK' A
#
# COMPACT_ATOMS: atom_id res chain seq x y z
N MET A 1 5.34 4.79 -30.51
CA MET A 1 5.86 4.22 -29.25
C MET A 1 4.67 3.77 -28.43
N SER A 2 4.56 2.50 -28.09
CA SER A 2 3.44 2.00 -27.29
C SER A 2 3.54 2.58 -25.89
N ASP A 3 2.58 3.41 -25.48
CA ASP A 3 2.43 3.88 -24.10
C ASP A 3 2.31 2.66 -23.18
N LYS A 4 3.42 2.27 -22.54
CA LYS A 4 3.42 1.21 -21.54
C LYS A 4 2.60 1.71 -20.35
N LYS A 5 1.32 1.33 -20.31
CA LYS A 5 0.44 1.57 -19.16
C LYS A 5 1.10 0.99 -17.91
N ILE A 6 1.37 1.84 -16.93
CA ILE A 6 1.89 1.41 -15.64
C ILE A 6 0.79 0.61 -14.94
N ARG A 7 1.02 -0.70 -14.78
CA ARG A 7 0.15 -1.57 -13.97
C ARG A 7 0.79 -1.71 -12.59
N LEU A 8 0.10 -1.19 -11.57
CA LEU A 8 0.51 -1.28 -10.17
C LEU A 8 -0.16 -2.52 -9.55
N ARG A 9 0.59 -3.29 -8.76
CA ARG A 9 0.03 -4.37 -7.96
C ARG A 9 -0.05 -3.91 -6.52
N LEU A 10 -1.27 -3.82 -6.00
CA LEU A 10 -1.57 -3.17 -4.71
C LEU A 10 -2.43 -4.08 -3.81
N SER A 11 -2.48 -5.38 -4.07
CA SER A 11 -3.40 -6.29 -3.39
C SER A 11 -2.90 -6.79 -2.04
N THR A 12 -1.58 -6.76 -1.80
CA THR A 12 -0.99 -7.20 -0.53
C THR A 12 0.08 -6.22 -0.06
N PRO A 13 0.40 -6.17 1.25
CA PRO A 13 1.49 -5.32 1.75
C PRO A 13 2.83 -5.59 1.05
N SER A 14 3.10 -6.85 0.71
CA SER A 14 4.32 -7.25 -0.01
C SER A 14 4.36 -6.68 -1.43
N GLU A 15 3.26 -6.76 -2.17
CA GLU A 15 3.16 -6.17 -3.50
C GLU A 15 3.24 -4.65 -3.48
N ILE A 16 2.63 -4.00 -2.48
CA ILE A 16 2.70 -2.54 -2.30
C ILE A 16 4.14 -2.11 -2.02
N ARG A 17 4.86 -2.81 -1.13
CA ARG A 17 6.29 -2.53 -0.87
C ARG A 17 7.15 -2.65 -2.13
N LYS A 18 6.93 -3.69 -2.95
CA LYS A 18 7.62 -3.84 -4.25
C LYS A 18 7.28 -2.71 -5.22
N THR A 19 6.02 -2.29 -5.25
CA THR A 19 5.56 -1.16 -6.07
C THR A 19 6.23 0.14 -5.62
N LEU A 20 6.28 0.43 -4.32
CA LEU A 20 6.96 1.59 -3.76
C LEU A 20 8.45 1.60 -4.11
N ALA A 21 9.15 0.47 -3.94
CA ALA A 21 10.56 0.36 -4.30
C ALA A 21 10.80 0.67 -5.80
N ARG A 22 9.92 0.19 -6.68
CA ARG A 22 10.00 0.51 -8.12
C ARG A 22 9.80 2.00 -8.38
N ILE A 23 8.79 2.62 -7.76
CA ILE A 23 8.54 4.06 -7.90
C ILE A 23 9.73 4.88 -7.37
N THR A 24 10.30 4.52 -6.23
CA THR A 24 11.49 5.18 -5.68
C THR A 24 12.67 5.12 -6.66
N ASN A 25 12.93 3.96 -7.26
CA ASN A 25 13.97 3.84 -8.28
C ASN A 25 13.69 4.71 -9.52
N MET A 26 12.43 4.75 -9.98
CA MET A 26 12.04 5.61 -11.09
C MET A 26 12.24 7.10 -10.77
N ILE A 27 11.97 7.53 -9.53
CA ILE A 27 12.23 8.91 -9.08
C ILE A 27 13.73 9.19 -9.13
N ALA A 28 14.55 8.30 -8.55
CA ALA A 28 16.02 8.46 -8.51
C ALA A 28 16.65 8.55 -9.91
N ASN A 29 16.07 7.84 -10.89
CA ASN A 29 16.52 7.85 -12.28
C ASN A 29 15.85 8.94 -13.16
N ASN A 30 15.00 9.81 -12.59
CA ASN A 30 14.21 10.81 -13.32
C ASN A 30 13.28 10.22 -14.41
N GLU A 31 12.84 8.97 -14.24
CA GLU A 31 11.95 8.25 -15.16
C GLU A 31 10.46 8.51 -14.90
N ILE A 32 10.14 9.19 -13.79
CA ILE A 32 8.78 9.56 -13.41
C ILE A 32 8.74 10.99 -12.88
N ASP A 33 7.69 11.71 -13.26
CA ASP A 33 7.39 13.02 -12.69
C ASP A 33 7.10 12.89 -11.18
N THR A 34 7.69 13.77 -10.38
CA THR A 34 7.61 13.72 -8.90
C THR A 34 6.18 13.86 -8.39
N LYS A 35 5.33 14.67 -9.05
CA LYS A 35 3.92 14.84 -8.67
C LYS A 35 3.13 13.55 -8.92
N LYS A 36 3.35 12.88 -10.06
CA LYS A 36 2.78 11.54 -10.31
C LYS A 36 3.26 10.53 -9.28
N ALA A 37 4.57 10.50 -9.00
CA ALA A 37 5.15 9.55 -8.06
C ALA A 37 4.60 9.73 -6.63
N ASN A 38 4.48 10.97 -6.16
CA ASN A 38 3.91 11.30 -4.85
C ASN A 38 2.45 10.87 -4.74
N THR A 39 1.66 11.02 -5.81
CA THR A 39 0.26 10.56 -5.84
C THR A 39 0.17 9.03 -5.69
N ILE A 40 1.08 8.30 -6.33
CA ILE A 40 1.17 6.83 -6.21
C ILE A 40 1.58 6.44 -4.79
N ILE A 41 2.61 7.08 -4.23
CA ILE A 41 3.07 6.82 -2.86
C ILE A 41 1.94 7.06 -1.85
N TYR A 42 1.20 8.17 -2.00
CA TYR A 42 0.06 8.46 -1.15
C TYR A 42 -1.01 7.37 -1.22
N SER A 43 -1.36 6.92 -2.43
CA SER A 43 -2.32 5.83 -2.63
C SER A 43 -1.85 4.52 -1.97
N CYS A 44 -0.57 4.17 -2.12
CA CYS A 44 0.03 3.01 -1.46
C CYS A 44 -0.05 3.10 0.07
N ASN A 45 0.23 4.27 0.64
CA ASN A 45 0.16 4.48 2.09
C ASN A 45 -1.27 4.38 2.61
N ALA A 46 -2.25 4.93 1.88
CA ALA A 46 -3.67 4.80 2.23
C ALA A 46 -4.11 3.33 2.26
N ILE A 47 -3.71 2.53 1.26
CA ILE A 47 -4.05 1.10 1.20
C ILE A 47 -3.37 0.32 2.34
N LEU A 48 -2.09 0.58 2.62
CA LEU A 48 -1.38 -0.06 3.73
C LEU A 48 -2.03 0.26 5.09
N ASN A 49 -2.46 1.50 5.28
CA ASN A 49 -3.17 1.90 6.49
C ASN A 49 -4.54 1.22 6.61
N SER A 50 -5.28 1.07 5.50
CA SER A 50 -6.54 0.30 5.49
C SER A 50 -6.30 -1.14 5.92
N ILE A 51 -5.34 -1.85 5.29
CA ILE A 51 -5.02 -3.24 5.62
C ILE A 51 -4.65 -3.37 7.11
N ARG A 52 -3.81 -2.46 7.62
CA ARG A 52 -3.42 -2.46 9.03
C ARG A 52 -4.61 -2.22 9.96
N THR A 53 -5.53 -1.34 9.58
CA THR A 53 -6.72 -1.03 10.37
C THR A 53 -7.60 -2.28 10.45
N ASP A 54 -7.87 -2.93 9.32
CA ASP A 54 -8.66 -4.16 9.25
C ASP A 54 -8.04 -5.29 10.11
N GLU A 55 -6.71 -5.45 10.07
CA GLU A 55 -5.99 -6.43 10.89
C GLU A 55 -6.10 -6.13 12.40
N LEU A 56 -6.01 -4.86 12.79
CA LEU A 56 -6.13 -4.45 14.18
C LEU A 56 -7.55 -4.58 14.69
N GLU A 57 -8.55 -4.20 13.89
CA GLU A 57 -9.97 -4.36 14.23
C GLU A 57 -10.31 -5.83 14.48
N LYS A 58 -9.76 -6.74 13.66
CA LYS A 58 -9.92 -8.19 13.88
C LYS A 58 -9.31 -8.64 15.21
N GLN A 59 -8.09 -8.19 15.53
CA GLN A 59 -7.45 -8.53 16.81
C GLN A 59 -8.23 -7.97 18.01
N VAL A 60 -8.77 -6.75 17.88
CA VAL A 60 -9.63 -6.14 18.91
C VAL A 60 -10.88 -6.98 19.11
N GLN A 61 -11.56 -7.38 18.04
CA GLN A 61 -12.75 -8.24 18.15
C GLN A 61 -12.43 -9.57 18.83
N GLU A 62 -11.34 -10.25 18.44
CA GLU A 62 -10.90 -11.49 19.07
C GLU A 62 -10.63 -11.33 20.58
N LEU A 63 -10.03 -10.20 20.98
CA LEU A 63 -9.80 -9.89 22.38
C LEU A 63 -11.09 -9.55 23.15
N GLU A 64 -12.01 -8.81 22.53
CA GLU A 64 -13.32 -8.48 23.10
C GLU A 64 -14.14 -9.76 23.35
N ASP A 65 -14.14 -10.69 22.39
CA ASP A 65 -14.82 -11.97 22.52
C ASP A 65 -14.23 -12.78 23.70
N MET A 66 -12.90 -12.86 23.82
CA MET A 66 -12.23 -13.55 24.94
C MET A 66 -12.53 -12.95 26.31
N VAL A 67 -12.74 -11.63 26.38
CA VAL A 67 -13.06 -10.93 27.63
C VAL A 67 -14.54 -11.07 28.00
N ASN A 68 -15.42 -11.07 26.99
CA ASN A 68 -16.88 -11.13 27.16
C ASN A 68 -17.44 -12.55 27.30
N ASP A 69 -16.71 -13.60 26.90
CA ASP A 69 -17.06 -15.02 27.14
C ASP A 69 -16.90 -15.46 28.61
N LYS A 70 -17.25 -14.59 29.57
CA LYS A 70 -17.30 -14.86 31.01
C LYS A 70 -18.72 -14.85 31.58
#